data_AF-A0A1G0MVB2-F1
#
_entry.id   AF-A0A1G0MVB2-F1
#
_cell.length_a   1.000
_cell.length_b   1.000
_cell.length_c   1.000
_cell.angle_alpha   90.00
_cell.angle_beta   90.00
_cell.angle_gamma   90.00
#
_symmetry.space_group_name_H-M   'P 1'
#
loop_
_entity.id
_entity.type
_entity.pdbx_description
1 polymer ?
#
loop_
_entity_poly.entity_id
_entity_poly.type
_entity_poly.pdbx_seq_one_letter_code
_entity_poly.pdbx_strand_id
1 'polypeptide(L)'
;MTQHMEFNTGDTALPDITGLDTASLRREVVGASPSVQAAEAQARAAGAQVGVTRAQYMPTVTATYSRSWAGNRDSVSLSPVAFTTWPALRNTWSLRFGLSWPLFNGFSRETAMSRSLASRNAAEARAAEAQRQANANFTQQLAALEAATQQLAIADASRAAAEEDLRVQQERYRLGAATIVDVLTSQVSLGQAEVSLVQARLNLLLAKAQIEALAGREL
;
A
#
# COMPACT_ATOMS: atom_id res chain seq x y z
N MET A 1 -29.13 -32.78 6.69
CA MET A 1 -28.14 -32.78 5.60
C MET A 1 -26.84 -32.26 6.18
N THR A 2 -26.01 -33.17 6.68
CA THR A 2 -24.73 -32.87 7.33
C THR A 2 -23.67 -32.97 6.25
N GLN A 3 -23.19 -31.83 5.76
CA GLN A 3 -22.14 -31.80 4.75
C GLN A 3 -20.81 -31.95 5.50
N HIS A 4 -20.20 -33.13 5.37
CA HIS A 4 -18.84 -33.40 5.82
C HIS A 4 -17.89 -32.49 5.02
N MET A 5 -17.26 -31.52 5.69
CA MET A 5 -16.03 -30.91 5.19
C MET A 5 -14.92 -31.95 5.36
N GLU A 6 -14.61 -32.67 4.30
CA GLU A 6 -13.36 -33.42 4.18
C GLU A 6 -12.19 -32.44 4.18
N PHE A 7 -11.46 -32.39 5.29
CA PHE A 7 -10.15 -31.76 5.32
C PHE A 7 -9.20 -32.61 4.48
N ASN A 8 -8.91 -32.13 3.27
CA ASN A 8 -7.92 -32.73 2.39
C ASN A 8 -6.52 -32.63 3.03
N THR A 9 -6.06 -33.73 3.62
CA THR A 9 -4.72 -33.87 4.22
C THR A 9 -3.58 -33.93 3.20
N GLY A 10 -3.86 -33.73 1.90
CA GLY A 10 -2.87 -33.66 0.83
C GLY A 10 -2.05 -32.37 0.77
N ASP A 11 -2.49 -31.31 1.43
CA ASP A 11 -1.85 -29.98 1.41
C ASP A 11 -0.90 -29.76 2.61
N THR A 12 -0.13 -30.80 2.94
CA THR A 12 0.92 -30.76 3.99
C THR A 12 2.32 -30.88 3.37
N ALA A 13 2.46 -30.54 2.09
CA ALA A 13 3.77 -30.44 1.47
C ALA A 13 4.42 -29.13 1.95
N LEU A 14 5.46 -29.26 2.78
CA LEU A 14 6.29 -28.13 3.16
C LEU A 14 6.84 -27.47 1.88
N PRO A 15 6.57 -26.18 1.64
CA PRO A 15 6.98 -25.52 0.42
C PRO A 15 8.51 -25.49 0.32
N ASP A 16 9.03 -25.94 -0.82
CA ASP A 16 10.45 -25.94 -1.14
C ASP A 16 10.93 -24.48 -1.37
N ILE A 17 11.45 -23.87 -0.30
CA ILE A 17 11.98 -22.50 -0.33
C ILE A 17 13.36 -22.39 -0.99
N THR A 18 13.97 -23.51 -1.38
CA THR A 18 15.37 -23.57 -1.84
C THR A 18 15.57 -23.08 -3.28
N GLY A 19 14.48 -22.87 -4.03
CA GLY A 19 14.49 -22.50 -5.44
C GLY A 19 13.87 -21.14 -5.79
N LEU A 20 13.45 -20.34 -4.81
CA LEU A 20 12.84 -19.04 -5.10
C LEU A 20 13.91 -18.07 -5.63
N ASP A 21 13.81 -17.72 -6.91
CA ASP A 21 14.58 -16.61 -7.50
C ASP A 21 14.12 -15.30 -6.85
N THR A 22 14.72 -15.01 -5.70
CA THR A 22 14.46 -13.83 -4.88
C THR A 22 14.67 -12.52 -5.65
N ALA A 23 15.40 -12.54 -6.77
CA ALA A 23 15.65 -11.36 -7.60
C ALA A 23 14.53 -11.08 -8.62
N SER A 24 13.88 -12.12 -9.17
CA SER A 24 12.68 -11.92 -10.01
C SER A 24 11.46 -11.58 -9.16
N LEU A 25 11.24 -12.28 -8.04
CA LEU A 25 10.14 -12.00 -7.12
C LEU A 25 10.21 -10.58 -6.56
N ARG A 26 11.41 -10.09 -6.24
CA ARG A 26 11.64 -8.71 -5.78
C ARG A 26 11.26 -7.67 -6.83
N ARG A 27 11.65 -7.89 -8.09
CA ARG A 27 11.30 -6.96 -9.19
C ARG A 27 9.78 -6.91 -9.40
N GLU A 28 9.12 -8.05 -9.31
CA GLU A 28 7.67 -8.16 -9.46
C GLU A 28 6.92 -7.47 -8.31
N VAL A 29 7.27 -7.77 -7.05
CA VAL A 29 6.65 -7.16 -5.86
C VAL A 29 6.84 -5.64 -5.84
N VAL A 30 8.03 -5.14 -6.20
CA VAL A 30 8.30 -3.69 -6.25
C VAL A 30 7.52 -3.00 -7.37
N GLY A 31 7.39 -3.63 -8.54
CA GLY A 31 6.63 -3.09 -9.67
C GLY A 31 5.11 -3.11 -9.44
N ALA A 32 4.62 -4.13 -8.72
CA ALA A 32 3.20 -4.29 -8.39
C ALA A 32 2.78 -3.48 -7.15
N SER A 33 3.73 -3.02 -6.32
CA SER A 33 3.45 -2.31 -5.07
C SER A 33 2.64 -1.02 -5.29
N PRO A 34 1.40 -0.92 -4.77
CA PRO A 34 0.55 0.27 -4.96
C PRO A 34 1.18 1.55 -4.37
N SER A 35 1.95 1.42 -3.30
CA SER A 35 2.67 2.53 -2.67
C SER A 35 3.74 3.14 -3.57
N VAL A 36 4.47 2.30 -4.32
CA VAL A 36 5.49 2.74 -5.28
C VAL A 36 4.82 3.45 -6.46
N GLN A 37 3.76 2.85 -7.02
CA GLN A 37 3.01 3.46 -8.12
C GLN A 37 2.39 4.81 -7.74
N ALA A 38 1.85 4.93 -6.53
CA ALA A 38 1.31 6.18 -6.02
C ALA A 38 2.41 7.25 -5.88
N ALA A 39 3.58 6.89 -5.35
CA ALA A 39 4.71 7.81 -5.22
C ALA A 39 5.28 8.26 -6.57
N GLU A 40 5.39 7.35 -7.55
CA GLU A 40 5.78 7.68 -8.92
C GLU A 40 4.76 8.57 -9.63
N ALA A 41 3.46 8.32 -9.43
CA ALA A 41 2.41 9.19 -9.95
C ALA A 41 2.51 10.61 -9.35
N GLN A 42 2.81 10.73 -8.05
CA GLN A 42 3.08 12.02 -7.42
C GLN A 42 4.33 12.71 -7.98
N ALA A 43 5.40 11.96 -8.24
CA ALA A 43 6.60 12.50 -8.88
C ALA A 43 6.31 13.02 -10.31
N ARG A 44 5.52 12.27 -11.10
CA ARG A 44 5.05 12.72 -12.42
C ARG A 44 4.20 13.97 -12.34
N ALA A 45 3.28 14.05 -11.38
CA ALA A 45 2.45 15.23 -11.15
C ALA A 45 3.30 16.46 -10.77
N ALA A 46 4.29 16.29 -9.89
CA ALA A 46 5.23 17.36 -9.53
C ALA A 46 6.09 17.81 -10.73
N GLY A 47 6.48 16.87 -11.61
CA GLY A 47 7.15 17.18 -12.87
C GLY A 47 6.28 17.99 -13.83
N ALA A 48 5.01 17.63 -13.98
CA ALA A 48 4.05 18.38 -14.79
C ALA A 48 3.83 19.81 -14.24
N GLN A 49 3.83 19.97 -12.91
CA GLN A 49 3.71 21.27 -12.26
C GLN A 49 4.89 22.22 -12.57
N VAL A 50 6.10 21.67 -12.80
CA VAL A 50 7.23 22.47 -13.31
C VAL A 50 6.93 23.02 -14.71
N GLY A 51 6.30 22.22 -15.57
CA GLY A 51 5.83 22.66 -16.89
C GLY A 51 4.80 23.78 -16.79
N VAL A 52 3.81 23.64 -15.91
CA VAL A 52 2.81 24.69 -15.63
C VAL A 52 3.47 25.97 -15.11
N THR A 53 4.44 25.84 -14.21
CA THR A 53 5.18 26.99 -13.67
C THR A 53 6.03 27.66 -14.76
N ARG A 54 6.64 26.89 -15.65
CA ARG A 54 7.35 27.40 -16.83
C ARG A 54 6.40 28.15 -17.79
N ALA A 55 5.14 27.76 -17.90
CA ALA A 55 4.16 28.47 -18.71
C ALA A 55 3.87 29.90 -18.21
N GLN A 56 4.18 30.24 -16.96
CA GLN A 56 4.04 31.60 -16.43
C GLN A 56 4.98 32.63 -17.09
N TYR A 57 6.01 32.16 -17.81
CA TYR A 57 6.87 33.02 -18.63
C TYR A 57 6.22 33.39 -19.97
N MET A 58 5.15 32.69 -20.37
CA MET A 58 4.42 32.93 -21.61
C MET A 58 3.22 33.86 -21.38
N PRO A 59 2.77 34.60 -22.40
CA PRO A 59 1.53 35.36 -22.32
C PRO A 59 0.33 34.41 -22.18
N THR A 60 -0.66 34.84 -21.39
CA THR A 60 -1.94 34.12 -21.26
C THR A 60 -2.94 34.70 -22.24
N VAL A 61 -3.50 33.85 -23.09
CA VAL A 61 -4.61 34.18 -24.00
C VAL A 61 -5.89 33.60 -23.41
N THR A 62 -6.89 34.45 -23.19
CA THR A 62 -8.21 34.02 -22.75
C THR A 62 -9.25 34.36 -23.81
N ALA A 63 -10.18 33.44 -24.03
CA ALA A 63 -11.35 33.67 -24.87
C ALA A 63 -12.58 33.43 -24.00
N THR A 64 -13.47 34.41 -23.93
CA THR A 64 -14.68 34.34 -23.12
C THR A 64 -15.88 34.62 -24.01
N TYR A 65 -16.77 33.65 -24.10
CA TYR A 65 -18.09 33.80 -24.69
C TYR A 65 -19.10 33.85 -23.57
N SER A 66 -19.95 34.88 -23.57
CA SER A 66 -21.07 34.98 -22.63
C SER A 66 -22.34 35.36 -23.37
N ARG A 67 -23.45 34.77 -22.96
CA ARG A 67 -24.79 35.10 -23.43
C ARG A 67 -25.68 35.30 -22.22
N SER A 68 -26.30 36.46 -22.13
CA SER A 68 -27.22 36.80 -21.06
C SER A 68 -28.59 37.15 -21.62
N TRP A 69 -29.60 36.60 -20.98
CA TRP A 69 -30.99 36.99 -21.17
C TRP A 69 -31.44 37.74 -19.93
N ALA A 70 -31.68 39.04 -20.09
CA ALA A 70 -32.26 39.87 -19.05
C ALA A 70 -33.69 40.19 -19.46
N GLY A 71 -34.65 39.70 -18.67
CA GLY A 71 -36.03 40.19 -18.69
C GLY A 71 -36.16 41.24 -17.59
N ASN A 72 -36.24 42.52 -17.95
CA ASN A 72 -36.64 43.53 -16.99
C ASN A 72 -38.15 43.39 -16.76
N ARG A 73 -38.56 42.89 -15.58
CA ARG A 73 -39.91 43.09 -15.08
C ARG A 73 -39.94 44.49 -14.47
N ASP A 74 -40.48 45.43 -15.25
CA ASP A 74 -40.84 46.79 -14.84
C ASP A 74 -39.72 47.66 -14.24
N SER A 75 -39.04 48.42 -15.10
CA SER A 75 -38.47 49.70 -14.69
C SER A 75 -39.22 50.82 -15.40
N VAL A 76 -40.22 51.40 -14.72
CA VAL A 76 -40.82 52.68 -15.12
C VAL A 76 -39.73 53.74 -15.04
N SER A 77 -39.26 54.21 -16.19
CA SER A 77 -38.41 55.39 -16.26
C SER A 77 -39.31 56.62 -16.12
N LEU A 78 -39.21 57.33 -14.99
CA LEU A 78 -39.86 58.63 -14.81
C LEU A 78 -39.03 59.72 -15.51
N SER A 79 -39.03 59.70 -16.84
CA SER A 79 -38.52 60.81 -17.66
C SER A 79 -39.70 61.66 -18.14
N PRO A 80 -39.67 63.01 -18.06
CA PRO A 80 -40.84 63.86 -18.33
C PRO A 80 -41.34 63.87 -19.77
N VAL A 81 -40.69 63.14 -20.70
CA VAL A 81 -40.83 63.39 -22.14
C VAL A 81 -41.19 62.16 -22.99
N ALA A 82 -41.30 60.94 -22.44
CA ALA A 82 -41.86 59.79 -23.17
C ALA A 82 -42.19 58.60 -22.25
N PHE A 83 -43.44 58.13 -22.28
CA PHE A 83 -43.84 56.82 -21.74
C PHE A 83 -43.72 55.76 -22.85
N THR A 84 -42.65 54.97 -22.84
CA THR A 84 -42.57 53.75 -23.65
C THR A 84 -42.15 52.58 -22.76
N THR A 85 -43.13 51.81 -22.28
CA THR A 85 -42.91 50.57 -21.55
C THR A 85 -43.10 49.41 -22.52
N TRP A 86 -42.01 48.86 -23.02
CA TRP A 86 -42.02 47.54 -23.67
C TRP A 86 -41.19 46.59 -22.81
N PRO A 87 -41.69 45.40 -22.45
CA PRO A 87 -40.86 44.38 -21.81
C PRO A 87 -39.80 43.93 -22.82
N ALA A 88 -38.64 44.60 -22.80
CA ALA A 88 -37.54 44.29 -23.67
C ALA A 88 -36.85 43.03 -23.12
N LEU A 89 -37.18 41.87 -23.71
CA LEU A 89 -36.35 40.68 -23.59
C LEU A 89 -35.00 40.97 -24.24
N ARG A 90 -34.03 41.44 -23.44
CA ARG A 90 -32.68 41.73 -23.93
C ARG A 90 -31.87 40.44 -23.96
N ASN A 91 -31.70 39.90 -25.17
CA ASN A 91 -30.72 38.86 -25.46
C ASN A 91 -29.40 39.53 -25.86
N THR A 92 -28.44 39.57 -24.93
CA THR A 92 -27.11 40.13 -25.20
C THR A 92 -26.11 38.98 -25.26
N TRP A 93 -25.29 38.95 -26.29
CA TRP A 93 -24.14 38.05 -26.36
C TRP A 93 -22.88 38.87 -26.50
N SER A 94 -21.78 38.38 -25.94
CA SER A 94 -20.47 38.99 -26.07
C SER A 94 -19.40 37.93 -26.23
N LEU A 95 -18.48 38.18 -27.15
CA LEU A 95 -17.25 37.42 -27.32
C LEU A 95 -16.10 38.36 -27.02
N ARG A 96 -15.25 38.01 -26.06
CA ARG A 96 -14.10 38.81 -25.65
C ARG A 96 -12.84 37.95 -25.71
N PHE A 97 -11.80 38.51 -26.29
CA PHE A 97 -10.45 37.94 -26.24
C PHE A 97 -9.60 38.83 -25.33
N GLY A 98 -8.88 38.22 -24.40
CA GLY A 98 -7.95 38.88 -23.50
C GLY A 98 -6.54 38.34 -23.72
N LEU A 99 -5.56 39.24 -23.78
CA LEU A 99 -4.14 38.89 -23.76
C LEU A 99 -3.51 39.54 -22.53
N SER A 100 -2.89 38.74 -21.68
CA SER A 100 -2.17 39.23 -20.50
C SER A 100 -0.73 38.74 -20.53
N TRP A 101 0.22 39.66 -20.49
CA TRP A 101 1.64 39.34 -20.39
C TRP A 101 2.30 40.16 -19.27
N PRO A 102 2.54 39.57 -18.09
CA PRO A 102 3.27 40.27 -17.04
C PRO A 102 4.74 40.42 -17.45
N LEU A 103 5.22 41.64 -17.67
CA LEU A 103 6.63 41.87 -18.01
C LEU A 103 7.54 41.81 -16.78
N PHE A 104 7.09 42.40 -15.67
CA PHE A 104 7.80 42.36 -14.39
C PHE A 104 6.83 42.04 -13.25
N ASN A 105 7.22 41.13 -12.38
CA ASN A 105 6.41 40.64 -11.27
C ASN A 105 7.23 40.48 -9.98
N GLY A 106 8.28 41.29 -9.81
CA GLY A 106 9.06 41.32 -8.57
C GLY A 106 9.76 40.00 -8.23
N PHE A 107 10.29 39.29 -9.23
CA PHE A 107 10.96 37.99 -9.08
C PHE A 107 10.07 36.82 -8.59
N SER A 108 8.74 37.01 -8.57
CA SER A 108 7.80 35.97 -8.13
C SER A 108 7.84 34.72 -9.03
N ARG A 109 8.16 34.88 -10.32
CA ARG A 109 8.25 33.76 -11.28
C ARG A 109 9.45 32.87 -11.02
N GLU A 110 10.60 33.47 -10.75
CA GLU A 110 11.87 32.81 -10.48
C GLU A 110 11.78 32.02 -9.17
N THR A 111 11.18 32.62 -8.14
CA THR A 111 10.94 31.95 -6.85
C THR A 111 9.94 30.79 -6.99
N ALA A 112 8.87 30.96 -7.77
CA ALA A 112 7.93 29.89 -8.07
C ALA A 112 8.60 28.73 -8.83
N MET A 113 9.46 29.03 -9.82
CA MET A 113 10.20 28.04 -10.58
C MET A 113 11.16 27.25 -9.68
N SER A 114 11.92 27.94 -8.83
CA SER A 114 12.83 27.31 -7.86
C SER A 114 12.08 26.39 -6.89
N ARG A 115 10.94 26.85 -6.34
CA ARG A 115 10.07 26.03 -5.47
C ARG A 115 9.52 24.80 -6.20
N SER A 116 9.08 24.96 -7.44
CA SER A 116 8.54 23.84 -8.22
C SER A 116 9.62 22.81 -8.54
N LEU A 117 10.84 23.23 -8.86
CA LEU A 117 11.97 22.32 -9.06
C LEU A 117 12.34 21.58 -7.77
N ALA A 118 12.43 22.30 -6.63
CA ALA A 118 12.68 21.68 -5.34
C ALA A 118 11.58 20.66 -4.96
N SER A 119 10.31 21.01 -5.23
CA SER A 119 9.17 20.11 -5.01
C SER A 119 9.23 18.86 -5.88
N ARG A 120 9.63 18.99 -7.16
CA ARG A 120 9.85 17.86 -8.07
C ARG A 120 10.95 16.94 -7.55
N ASN A 121 12.11 17.49 -7.19
CA ASN A 121 13.23 16.72 -6.66
C ASN A 121 12.86 15.99 -5.36
N ALA A 122 12.10 16.65 -4.48
CA ALA A 122 11.60 16.03 -3.26
C ALA A 122 10.60 14.88 -3.57
N ALA A 123 9.74 15.04 -4.57
CA ALA A 123 8.82 13.99 -4.99
C ALA A 123 9.55 12.79 -5.63
N GLU A 124 10.56 13.03 -6.46
CA GLU A 124 11.44 11.99 -7.00
C GLU A 124 12.17 11.22 -5.89
N ALA A 125 12.70 11.93 -4.89
CA ALA A 125 13.34 11.31 -3.73
C ALA A 125 12.37 10.45 -2.91
N ARG A 126 11.11 10.88 -2.74
CA ARG A 126 10.05 10.10 -2.08
C ARG A 126 9.67 8.85 -2.87
N ALA A 127 9.65 8.93 -4.21
CA ALA A 127 9.41 7.75 -5.05
C ALA A 127 10.54 6.72 -4.88
N ALA A 128 11.79 7.17 -4.89
CA ALA A 128 12.93 6.30 -4.63
C ALA A 128 12.91 5.70 -3.21
N GLU A 129 12.47 6.48 -2.21
CA GLU A 129 12.29 5.97 -0.84
C GLU A 129 11.18 4.93 -0.75
N ALA A 130 10.03 5.17 -1.39
CA ALA A 130 8.94 4.19 -1.44
C ALA A 130 9.41 2.86 -2.05
N GLN A 131 10.24 2.93 -3.10
CA GLN A 131 10.84 1.75 -3.71
C GLN A 131 11.80 1.01 -2.76
N ARG A 132 12.64 1.74 -2.01
CA ARG A 132 13.51 1.16 -0.99
C ARG A 132 12.71 0.51 0.14
N GLN A 133 11.67 1.18 0.63
CA GLN A 133 10.81 0.66 1.68
C GLN A 133 10.08 -0.63 1.23
N ALA A 134 9.59 -0.68 0.00
CA ALA A 134 8.99 -1.89 -0.56
C ALA A 134 9.99 -3.07 -0.59
N ASN A 135 11.23 -2.81 -1.02
CA ASN A 135 12.31 -3.80 -0.99
C ASN A 135 12.66 -4.26 0.44
N ALA A 136 12.75 -3.33 1.39
CA ALA A 136 13.05 -3.63 2.78
C ALA A 136 11.96 -4.49 3.41
N ASN A 137 10.69 -4.13 3.19
CA ASN A 137 9.54 -4.91 3.64
C ASN A 137 9.57 -6.34 3.07
N PHE A 138 9.82 -6.49 1.77
CA PHE A 138 9.94 -7.81 1.14
C PHE A 138 11.07 -8.65 1.75
N THR A 139 12.23 -8.04 1.98
CA THR A 139 13.39 -8.72 2.60
C THR A 139 13.09 -9.15 4.03
N GLN A 140 12.41 -8.30 4.80
CA GLN A 140 11.99 -8.63 6.17
C GLN A 140 11.01 -9.82 6.20
N GLN A 141 10.09 -9.88 5.24
CA GLN A 141 9.13 -10.97 5.15
C GLN A 141 9.79 -12.30 4.76
N LEU A 142 10.76 -12.27 3.83
CA LEU A 142 11.55 -13.44 3.50
C LEU A 142 12.34 -13.97 4.71
N ALA A 143 12.98 -13.06 5.46
CA ALA A 143 13.69 -13.43 6.68
C ALA A 143 12.74 -13.98 7.76
N ALA A 144 11.51 -13.46 7.86
CA ALA A 144 10.49 -13.98 8.77
C ALA A 144 10.05 -15.41 8.38
N LEU A 145 9.91 -15.70 7.09
CA LEU A 145 9.61 -17.05 6.60
C LEU A 145 10.74 -18.05 6.93
N GLU A 146 11.99 -17.65 6.68
CA GLU A 146 13.15 -18.48 7.00
C GLU A 146 13.24 -18.75 8.51
N ALA A 147 13.06 -17.72 9.33
CA ALA A 147 13.03 -17.86 10.78
C ALA A 147 11.89 -18.77 11.25
N ALA A 148 10.69 -18.65 10.68
CA ALA A 148 9.55 -19.52 11.00
C ALA A 148 9.83 -20.98 10.62
N THR A 149 10.52 -21.21 9.51
CA THR A 149 10.93 -22.55 9.05
C THR A 149 11.93 -23.18 10.03
N GLN A 150 12.92 -22.41 10.47
CA GLN A 150 13.89 -22.86 11.47
C GLN A 150 13.23 -23.12 12.83
N GLN A 151 12.30 -22.26 13.26
CA GLN A 151 11.53 -22.45 14.49
C GLN A 151 10.69 -23.74 14.44
N LEU A 152 10.10 -24.06 13.29
CA LEU A 152 9.39 -25.33 13.10
C LEU A 152 10.32 -26.53 13.31
N ALA A 153 11.52 -26.51 12.70
CA ALA A 153 12.50 -27.57 12.87
C ALA A 153 12.96 -27.73 14.34
N ILE A 154 13.17 -26.61 15.04
CA ILE A 154 13.53 -26.62 16.47
C ILE A 154 12.38 -27.17 17.32
N ALA A 155 11.13 -26.79 17.03
CA ALA A 155 9.97 -27.26 17.76
C ALA A 155 9.74 -28.77 17.57
N ASP A 156 9.97 -29.29 16.36
CA ASP A 156 9.86 -30.72 16.05
C ASP A 156 10.95 -31.53 16.77
N ALA A 157 12.20 -31.05 16.75
CA ALA A 157 13.28 -31.64 17.54
C ALA A 157 13.01 -31.62 19.05
N SER A 158 12.40 -30.54 19.56
CA SER A 158 12.04 -30.41 20.98
C SER A 158 10.93 -31.38 21.37
N ARG A 159 9.93 -31.58 20.51
CA ARG A 159 8.91 -32.62 20.70
C ARG A 159 9.55 -34.01 20.75
N ALA A 160 10.42 -34.34 19.77
CA ALA A 160 11.09 -35.64 19.73
C ALA A 160 11.93 -35.91 20.99
N ALA A 161 12.62 -34.88 21.51
CA ALA A 161 13.35 -34.99 22.78
C ALA A 161 12.44 -35.21 23.99
N ALA A 162 11.29 -34.52 24.06
CA ALA A 162 10.32 -34.71 25.14
C ALA A 162 9.64 -36.09 25.09
N GLU A 163 9.40 -36.63 23.90
CA GLU A 163 8.90 -38.00 23.72
C GLU A 163 9.90 -39.04 24.26
N GLU A 164 11.18 -38.87 23.96
CA GLU A 164 12.21 -39.78 24.45
C GLU A 164 12.42 -39.66 25.97
N ASP A 165 12.37 -38.46 26.54
CA ASP A 165 12.41 -38.28 28.01
C ASP A 165 11.22 -38.98 28.68
N LEU A 166 10.00 -38.82 28.14
CA LEU A 166 8.83 -39.52 28.66
C LEU A 166 9.03 -41.05 28.61
N ARG A 167 9.57 -41.58 27.51
CA ARG A 167 9.88 -43.01 27.37
C ARG A 167 10.87 -43.48 28.44
N VAL A 168 11.92 -42.70 28.69
CA VAL A 168 12.95 -43.00 29.71
C VAL A 168 12.35 -42.95 31.13
N GLN A 169 11.55 -41.93 31.47
CA GLN A 169 10.94 -41.85 32.81
C GLN A 169 9.93 -42.98 33.04
N GLN A 170 9.15 -43.35 32.02
CA GLN A 170 8.24 -44.50 32.10
C GLN A 170 8.99 -45.80 32.38
N GLU A 171 10.12 -46.03 31.72
CA GLU A 171 10.92 -47.24 31.95
C GLU A 171 11.58 -47.24 33.33
N ARG A 172 12.12 -46.10 33.76
CA ARG A 172 12.66 -45.95 35.12
C ARG A 172 11.59 -46.17 36.19
N TYR A 173 10.36 -45.70 35.96
CA TYR A 173 9.24 -45.94 36.87
C TYR A 173 8.90 -47.42 36.98
N ARG A 174 8.88 -48.16 35.85
CA ARG A 174 8.68 -49.62 35.83
C ARG A 174 9.76 -50.37 36.63
N LEU A 175 11.00 -49.88 36.56
CA LEU A 175 12.14 -50.42 37.30
C LEU A 175 12.23 -49.93 38.75
N GLY A 176 11.29 -49.06 39.20
CA GLY A 176 11.28 -48.48 40.55
C GLY A 176 12.33 -47.38 40.79
N ALA A 177 13.00 -46.90 39.74
CA ALA A 177 14.07 -45.90 39.78
C ALA A 177 13.59 -44.45 39.48
N ALA A 178 12.29 -44.25 39.26
CA ALA A 178 11.62 -42.95 39.14
C ALA A 178 10.25 -43.00 39.82
N THR A 179 9.68 -41.84 40.12
CA THR A 179 8.36 -41.70 40.74
C THR A 179 7.27 -41.44 39.70
N ILE A 180 6.00 -41.62 40.10
CA ILE A 180 4.87 -41.25 39.23
C ILE A 180 4.84 -39.74 38.93
N VAL A 181 5.35 -38.91 39.83
CA VAL A 181 5.44 -37.46 39.64
C VAL A 181 6.42 -37.11 38.51
N ASP A 182 7.53 -37.84 38.39
CA ASP A 182 8.49 -37.65 37.29
C ASP A 182 7.85 -37.96 35.94
N VAL A 183 7.10 -39.07 35.85
CA VAL A 183 6.36 -39.45 34.63
C VAL A 183 5.33 -38.38 34.24
N LEU A 184 4.54 -37.90 35.21
CA LEU A 184 3.54 -36.84 34.97
C LEU A 184 4.21 -35.54 34.53
N THR A 185 5.38 -35.20 35.09
CA THR A 185 6.14 -34.01 34.70
C THR A 185 6.63 -34.11 33.26
N SER A 186 7.16 -35.26 32.85
CA SER A 186 7.57 -35.49 31.45
C SER A 186 6.37 -35.51 30.49
N GLN A 187 5.19 -36.01 30.91
CA GLN A 187 3.97 -35.93 30.10
C GLN A 187 3.53 -34.48 29.87
N VAL A 188 3.56 -33.63 30.91
CA VAL A 188 3.26 -32.20 30.79
C VAL A 188 4.27 -31.50 29.87
N SER A 189 5.56 -31.84 29.99
CA SER A 189 6.61 -31.32 29.11
C SER A 189 6.38 -31.67 27.64
N LEU A 190 6.01 -32.93 27.35
CA LEU A 190 5.64 -33.37 26.01
C LEU A 190 4.43 -32.59 25.48
N GLY A 191 3.36 -32.47 26.26
CA GLY A 191 2.18 -31.70 25.85
C GLY A 191 2.51 -30.24 25.54
N GLN A 192 3.40 -29.60 26.32
CA GLN A 192 3.86 -28.25 26.05
C GLN A 192 4.69 -28.15 24.76
N ALA A 193 5.53 -29.16 24.47
CA ALA A 193 6.29 -29.24 23.23
C ALA A 193 5.39 -29.43 22.00
N GLU A 194 4.35 -30.27 22.10
CA GLU A 194 3.35 -30.45 21.04
C GLU A 194 2.58 -29.17 20.74
N VAL A 195 2.13 -28.44 21.77
CA VAL A 195 1.48 -27.13 21.60
C VAL A 195 2.43 -26.15 20.89
N SER A 196 3.71 -26.15 21.27
CA SER A 196 4.71 -25.27 20.67
C SER A 196 4.95 -25.61 19.20
N LEU A 197 4.93 -26.90 18.83
CA LEU A 197 5.02 -27.36 17.45
C LEU A 197 3.81 -26.90 16.61
N VAL A 198 2.60 -27.01 17.15
CA VAL A 198 1.40 -26.51 16.47
C VAL A 198 1.48 -25.00 16.24
N GLN A 199 1.94 -24.24 17.24
CA GLN A 199 2.12 -22.80 17.10
C GLN A 199 3.18 -22.46 16.05
N ALA A 200 4.29 -23.19 15.99
CA ALA A 200 5.34 -23.00 14.99
C ALA A 200 4.83 -23.27 13.57
N ARG A 201 4.02 -24.31 13.38
CA ARG A 201 3.34 -24.59 12.09
C ARG A 201 2.42 -23.45 11.67
N LEU A 202 1.62 -22.94 12.61
CA LEU A 202 0.72 -21.83 12.35
C LEU A 202 1.47 -20.55 11.97
N ASN A 203 2.59 -20.26 12.65
CA ASN A 203 3.45 -19.12 12.33
C ASN A 203 4.06 -19.22 10.93
N LEU A 204 4.47 -20.42 10.50
CA LEU A 204 4.97 -20.66 9.15
C LEU A 204 3.90 -20.40 8.10
N LEU A 205 2.68 -20.91 8.31
CA LEU A 205 1.54 -20.67 7.42
C LEU A 205 1.20 -19.19 7.31
N LEU A 206 1.21 -18.46 8.43
CA LEU A 206 1.01 -17.01 8.45
C LEU A 206 2.10 -16.26 7.69
N ALA A 207 3.38 -16.64 7.86
CA ALA A 207 4.48 -16.03 7.13
C ALA A 207 4.37 -16.27 5.62
N LYS A 208 3.95 -17.47 5.21
CA LYS A 208 3.68 -17.80 3.81
C LYS A 208 2.55 -16.93 3.23
N ALA A 209 1.41 -16.88 3.92
CA ALA A 209 0.25 -16.09 3.50
C ALA A 209 0.57 -14.59 3.38
N GLN A 210 1.45 -14.05 4.23
CA GLN A 210 1.89 -12.65 4.13
C GLN A 210 2.69 -12.39 2.85
N ILE A 211 3.58 -13.31 2.46
CA ILE A 211 4.35 -13.19 1.22
C ILE A 211 3.44 -13.34 0.00
N GLU A 212 2.48 -14.27 0.02
CA GLU A 212 1.48 -14.43 -1.04
C GLU A 212 0.62 -13.18 -1.22
N ALA A 213 0.17 -12.56 -0.12
CA ALA A 213 -0.57 -11.30 -0.15
C ALA A 213 0.25 -10.14 -0.74
N LEU A 214 1.58 -10.14 -0.53
CA LEU A 214 2.50 -9.16 -1.11
C LEU A 214 2.80 -9.43 -2.59
N ALA A 215 2.88 -10.70 -2.99
CA ALA A 215 3.15 -11.12 -4.36
C ALA A 215 1.90 -11.10 -5.25
N GLY A 216 0.70 -11.11 -4.65
CA GLY A 216 -0.57 -11.17 -5.39
C GLY A 216 -0.82 -12.52 -6.08
N ARG A 217 -0.08 -13.58 -5.68
CA ARG A 217 -0.25 -14.95 -6.17
C ARG A 217 0.02 -15.95 -5.04
N GLU A 218 -0.63 -17.11 -5.13
CA GLU A 218 -0.37 -18.25 -4.24
C GLU A 218 1.01 -18.87 -4.58
N LEU A 219 1.71 -19.36 -3.55
CA LEU A 219 3.03 -19.99 -3.64
C LEU A 219 2.95 -21.52 -3.52
#